data_AF-A0AAW6T4V3-F1
#
_entry.id   AF-A0AAW6T4V3-F1
#
_cell.length_a   1.000
_cell.length_b   1.000
_cell.length_c   1.000
_cell.angle_alpha   90.00
_cell.angle_beta   90.00
_cell.angle_gamma   90.00
#
_symmetry.space_group_name_H-M   'P 1'
#
loop_
_entity.id
_entity.type
_entity.pdbx_description
1 polymer ?
#
loop_
_entity_poly.entity_id
_entity_poly.type
_entity_poly.pdbx_seq_one_letter_code
_entity_poly.pdbx_strand_id
1 'polypeptide(L)' 'MTKDKKKKQNHSFSYGIAMGLSLGVVFGLLFDQLALGLGIGIALGAAFGTIQKK' A
#
# COMPACT_ATOMS: atom_id res chain seq x y z
N MET A 1 10.44 27.77 4.36
CA MET A 1 9.02 27.54 4.67
C MET A 1 8.38 26.80 3.49
N THR A 2 8.68 25.51 3.35
CA THR A 2 8.19 24.72 2.22
C THR A 2 6.76 24.29 2.50
N LYS A 3 5.86 24.79 1.65
CA LYS A 3 4.42 24.58 1.72
C LYS A 3 4.13 23.19 1.15
N ASP A 4 4.17 22.16 1.99
CA ASP A 4 3.65 20.83 1.66
C ASP A 4 2.12 20.86 1.69
N LYS A 5 1.58 21.48 0.63
CA LYS A 5 0.19 21.35 0.22
C LYS A 5 0.01 19.92 -0.28
N LYS A 6 -0.79 19.12 0.43
CA LYS A 6 -1.89 18.27 -0.09
C LYS A 6 -2.14 17.08 0.82
N LYS A 7 -3.41 16.65 0.83
CA LYS A 7 -3.85 15.28 1.15
C LYS A 7 -4.29 14.98 2.60
N LYS A 8 -5.08 15.88 3.21
CA LYS A 8 -5.84 15.58 4.44
C LYS A 8 -7.07 14.67 4.25
N GLN A 9 -7.36 14.16 3.05
CA GLN A 9 -8.60 13.43 2.75
C GLN A 9 -8.43 12.00 2.19
N ASN A 10 -7.19 11.51 1.99
CA ASN A 10 -6.92 10.17 1.45
C ASN A 10 -5.72 9.49 2.13
N HIS A 11 -5.43 9.88 3.38
CA HIS A 11 -4.27 9.36 4.12
C HIS A 11 -4.39 7.84 4.33
N SER A 12 -5.58 7.38 4.68
CA SER A 12 -5.91 5.97 4.91
C SER A 12 -5.65 5.07 3.70
N PHE A 13 -6.08 5.51 2.52
CA PHE A 13 -5.85 4.76 1.29
C PHE A 13 -4.37 4.75 0.89
N SER A 14 -3.70 5.90 1.01
CA SER A 14 -2.27 6.03 0.72
C SER A 14 -1.41 5.18 1.65
N TYR A 15 -1.80 5.07 2.92
CA TYR A 15 -1.12 4.28 3.94
C TYR A 15 -1.34 2.77 3.72
N GLY A 16 -2.57 2.36 3.39
CA GLY A 16 -2.88 0.98 3.03
C GLY A 16 -2.06 0.49 1.83
N ILE A 17 -2.01 1.28 0.75
CA ILE A 17 -1.21 0.97 -0.43
C ILE A 17 0.27 0.90 -0.07
N ALA A 18 0.83 1.87 0.66
CA ALA A 18 2.25 1.88 1.02
C ALA A 18 2.65 0.66 1.87
N MET A 19 1.81 0.29 2.86
CA MET A 19 2.00 -0.91 3.67
C MET A 19 1.91 -2.19 2.82
N GLY A 20 0.89 -2.30 1.97
CA GLY A 20 0.70 -3.44 1.09
C GLY A 20 1.84 -3.62 0.08
N LEU A 21 2.35 -2.53 -0.49
CA LEU A 21 3.48 -2.54 -1.42
C LEU A 21 4.78 -2.99 -0.73
N SER A 22 5.08 -2.43 0.45
CA SER A 22 6.28 -2.80 1.20
C SER A 22 6.28 -4.30 1.56
N LEU A 23 5.16 -4.78 2.10
CA LEU A 23 5.01 -6.20 2.45
C LEU A 23 5.01 -7.09 1.21
N GLY A 24 4.32 -6.68 0.13
CA GLY A 24 4.26 -7.43 -1.11
C GLY A 24 5.61 -7.58 -1.81
N VAL A 25 6.44 -6.53 -1.77
CA VAL A 25 7.82 -6.59 -2.30
C VAL A 25 8.66 -7.54 -1.46
N VAL A 26 8.61 -7.44 -0.12
CA VAL A 26 9.38 -8.34 0.77
C VAL A 26 8.97 -9.80 0.55
N PHE A 27 7.66 -10.10 0.54
CA PHE A 27 7.18 -11.45 0.27
C PHE A 27 7.50 -11.92 -1.15
N GLY A 28 7.39 -11.03 -2.14
CA GLY A 28 7.72 -11.34 -3.53
C GLY A 28 9.19 -11.69 -3.72
N LEU A 29 10.09 -11.00 -3.00
CA LEU A 29 11.52 -11.31 -2.99
C LEU A 29 11.81 -12.63 -2.25
N LEU A 30 11.12 -12.92 -1.15
CA LEU A 30 11.31 -14.16 -0.39
C LEU A 30 10.93 -15.42 -1.19
N PHE A 31 9.89 -15.32 -2.03
CA PHE A 31 9.43 -16.43 -2.85
C PHE A 31 10.03 -16.44 -4.27
N ASP A 32 10.95 -15.51 -4.58
CA ASP A 32 11.48 -15.25 -5.93
C ASP A 32 10.37 -15.03 -6.99
N GLN A 33 9.17 -14.69 -6.51
CA GLN A 33 7.94 -14.55 -7.29
C GLN A 33 7.38 -13.16 -7.03
N LEU A 34 8.14 -12.15 -7.45
CA LEU A 34 7.81 -10.73 -7.29
C LEU A 34 6.41 -10.39 -7.83
N ALA A 35 5.99 -11.00 -8.94
CA ALA A 35 4.66 -10.78 -9.51
C ALA A 35 3.53 -11.21 -8.56
N LEU A 36 3.68 -12.35 -7.89
CA LEU A 36 2.73 -12.84 -6.90
C LEU A 36 2.74 -11.96 -5.64
N GLY A 37 3.94 -11.65 -5.13
CA GLY A 37 4.08 -10.79 -3.96
C GLY A 37 3.50 -9.40 -4.17
N LEU A 38 3.78 -8.77 -5.31
CA LEU A 38 3.25 -7.45 -5.65
C LEU A 38 1.73 -7.50 -5.90
N GLY A 39 1.22 -8.53 -6.59
CA GLY A 39 -0.21 -8.70 -6.81
C GLY A 39 -0.99 -8.84 -5.51
N ILE A 40 -0.51 -9.68 -4.60
CA ILE A 40 -1.09 -9.86 -3.26
C ILE A 40 -0.92 -8.59 -2.44
N GLY A 41 0.25 -7.95 -2.45
CA GLY A 41 0.55 -6.74 -1.70
C GLY A 41 -0.33 -5.55 -2.10
N ILE A 42 -0.51 -5.32 -3.40
CA ILE A 42 -1.38 -4.26 -3.91
C ILE A 42 -2.85 -4.57 -3.60
N ALA A 43 -3.30 -5.83 -3.77
CA ALA A 43 -4.67 -6.22 -3.46
C ALA A 43 -5.01 -6.03 -1.97
N LEU A 44 -4.10 -6.47 -1.08
CA LEU A 44 -4.23 -6.28 0.36
C LEU A 44 -4.15 -4.79 0.73
N GLY A 45 -3.19 -4.04 0.18
CA GLY A 45 -3.03 -2.62 0.47
C GLY A 45 -4.24 -1.79 0.02
N ALA A 46 -4.82 -2.12 -1.12
CA ALA A 46 -6.07 -1.52 -1.60
C ALA A 46 -7.25 -1.89 -0.68
N ALA A 47 -7.37 -3.15 -0.27
CA ALA A 47 -8.41 -3.60 0.66
C ALA A 47 -8.31 -2.89 2.02
N PHE A 48 -7.13 -2.82 2.63
CA PHE A 48 -6.93 -2.09 3.89
C PHE A 48 -7.18 -0.59 3.75
N GLY A 49 -6.79 -0.01 2.61
CA GLY A 49 -7.03 1.39 2.28
C GLY A 49 -8.52 1.74 2.13
N THR A 50 -9.35 0.79 1.68
CA THR A 50 -10.81 0.97 1.54
C THR A 50 -11.59 0.64 2.81
N ILE A 51 -11.15 -0.37 3.59
CA ILE A 51 -11.80 -0.76 4.86
C ILE A 51 -11.75 0.38 5.88
N GLN A 52 -10.71 1.20 5.87
CA GLN A 52 -10.56 2.33 6.80
C GLN A 52 -11.54 3.50 6.52
N LYS A 53 -12.38 3.40 5.49
CA LYS A 53 -13.42 4.39 5.16
C LYS A 53 -14.76 4.14 5.86
N LYS A 54 -14.83 3.25 6.86
CA LYS A 54 -16.04 2.94 7.63
C LYS A 54 -15.91 3.41 9.07
#